data_AF-A0A0V0HMR6-F1
#
_entry.id   AF-A0A0V0HMR6-F1
#
_cell.length_a   1.000
_cell.length_b   1.000
_cell.length_c   1.000
_cell.angle_alpha   90.00
_cell.angle_beta   90.00
_cell.angle_gamma   90.00
#
_symmetry.space_group_name_H-M   'P 1'
#
loop_
_entity.id
_entity.type
_entity.pdbx_description
1 polymer ?
#
loop_
_entity_poly.entity_id
_entity_poly.type
_entity_poly.pdbx_seq_one_letter_code
_entity_poly.pdbx_strand_id
1 'polypeptide(L)'
;MEEQSFQQRERLIEEITGYKFKNPDLLHQAFTHPSVPQNWASNDRMEYLGDSVLSLMIAKKHYFAYPDLSSKDLTDLRSINVDTEKLARVAIKYNLHNHLRCQIQPLNEQVEKFRSATLEYPLHSLGCINPPKVLADIVEALIAAIYIDCNFSIDITWQAVKDMLQPLITPETLEIQPVTKIMQLCQKNKLKINIVDNWDKAKEFECFVDGKSVAKGESSQNKDTARNRAAYNAYEQVIENLRMKTTVKDH
;
A
#
# COMPACT_ATOMS: atom_id res chain seq x y z
N MET A 1 22.80 -23.70 -8.90
CA MET A 1 21.40 -23.23 -9.04
C MET A 1 21.15 -22.03 -8.12
N GLU A 2 21.48 -22.13 -6.83
CA GLU A 2 21.33 -21.02 -5.87
C GLU A 2 22.25 -19.81 -6.17
N GLU A 3 23.51 -20.06 -6.51
CA GLU A 3 24.47 -19.01 -6.87
C GLU A 3 24.09 -18.24 -8.15
N GLN A 4 23.50 -18.91 -9.13
CA GLN A 4 22.94 -18.26 -10.33
C GLN A 4 21.71 -17.40 -9.98
N SER A 5 20.89 -17.84 -9.01
CA SER A 5 19.75 -17.08 -8.52
C SER A 5 20.19 -15.82 -7.77
N PHE A 6 21.29 -15.89 -7.01
CA PHE A 6 21.89 -14.74 -6.32
C PHE A 6 22.41 -13.69 -7.30
N GLN A 7 23.21 -14.09 -8.29
CA GLN A 7 23.73 -13.18 -9.30
C GLN A 7 22.61 -12.52 -10.11
N GLN A 8 21.52 -13.24 -10.40
CA GLN A 8 20.36 -12.68 -11.10
C GLN A 8 19.64 -11.64 -10.23
N ARG A 9 19.48 -11.90 -8.94
CA ARG A 9 18.89 -10.95 -7.98
C ARG A 9 19.72 -9.68 -7.88
N GLU A 10 21.04 -9.81 -7.74
CA GLU A 10 21.96 -8.66 -7.69
C GLU A 10 21.82 -7.78 -8.93
N ARG A 11 21.95 -8.36 -10.14
CA ARG A 11 21.82 -7.59 -11.39
C ARG A 11 20.49 -6.86 -11.49
N LEU A 12 19.39 -7.53 -11.17
CA LEU A 12 18.06 -6.91 -11.18
C LEU A 12 18.01 -5.70 -10.25
N ILE A 13 18.51 -5.82 -9.02
CA ILE A 13 18.46 -4.71 -8.05
C ILE A 13 19.41 -3.59 -8.45
N GLU A 14 20.60 -3.89 -8.97
CA GLU A 14 21.51 -2.89 -9.52
C GLU A 14 20.88 -2.13 -10.69
N GLU A 15 20.14 -2.82 -11.57
CA GLU A 15 19.42 -2.19 -12.69
C GLU A 15 18.25 -1.30 -12.22
N ILE A 16 17.48 -1.74 -11.21
CA ILE A 16 16.34 -0.97 -10.68
C ILE A 16 16.81 0.27 -9.91
N THR A 17 17.85 0.13 -9.09
CA THR A 17 18.24 1.15 -8.10
C THR A 17 19.47 1.96 -8.50
N GLY A 18 20.26 1.47 -9.47
CA GLY A 18 21.59 2.01 -9.77
C GLY A 18 22.62 1.81 -8.66
N TYR A 19 22.27 1.10 -7.58
CA TYR A 19 23.12 0.90 -6.41
C TYR A 19 23.85 -0.44 -6.47
N LYS A 20 25.20 -0.40 -6.44
CA LYS A 20 26.04 -1.59 -6.38
C LYS A 20 26.39 -1.93 -4.93
N PHE A 21 25.99 -3.12 -4.49
CA PHE A 21 26.25 -3.58 -3.13
C PHE A 21 27.74 -3.85 -2.90
N LYS A 22 28.28 -3.35 -1.79
CA LYS A 22 29.62 -3.72 -1.32
C LYS A 22 29.60 -5.06 -0.60
N ASN A 23 28.51 -5.32 0.13
CA ASN A 23 28.23 -6.57 0.79
C ASN A 23 26.93 -7.20 0.24
N PRO A 24 27.02 -8.12 -0.74
CA PRO A 24 25.86 -8.81 -1.32
C PRO A 24 25.03 -9.61 -0.31
N ASP A 25 25.62 -10.04 0.82
CA ASP A 25 24.90 -10.80 1.85
C ASP A 25 23.74 -10.00 2.45
N LEU A 26 23.85 -8.66 2.51
CA LEU A 26 22.77 -7.78 2.95
C LEU A 26 21.56 -7.87 2.01
N LEU A 27 21.81 -7.91 0.70
CA LEU A 27 20.75 -8.09 -0.30
C LEU A 27 20.16 -9.50 -0.19
N HIS A 28 20.98 -10.52 0.05
CA HIS A 28 20.49 -11.88 0.21
C HIS A 28 19.62 -12.04 1.45
N GLN A 29 20.01 -11.41 2.56
CA GLN A 29 19.22 -11.34 3.79
C GLN A 29 17.87 -10.63 3.54
N ALA A 30 17.86 -9.48 2.87
CA ALA A 30 16.63 -8.73 2.60
C ALA A 30 15.56 -9.53 1.83
N PHE A 31 16.00 -10.47 0.99
CA PHE A 31 15.15 -11.35 0.19
C PHE A 31 14.96 -12.74 0.80
N THR A 32 15.17 -12.88 2.11
CA THR A 32 14.95 -14.14 2.85
C THR A 32 13.84 -13.96 3.89
N HIS A 33 12.68 -14.53 3.61
CA HIS A 33 11.51 -14.44 4.50
C HIS A 33 11.71 -15.29 5.77
N PRO A 34 11.15 -14.92 6.95
CA PRO A 34 11.33 -15.65 8.21
C PRO A 34 10.80 -17.09 8.21
N SER A 35 9.98 -17.47 7.22
CA SER A 35 9.54 -18.85 7.03
C SER A 35 10.67 -19.81 6.64
N VAL A 36 11.81 -19.30 6.17
CA VAL A 36 12.95 -20.12 5.74
C VAL A 36 13.73 -20.58 6.99
N PRO A 37 14.12 -21.87 7.10
CA PRO A 37 14.81 -22.39 8.28
C PRO A 37 16.10 -21.65 8.67
N GLN A 38 16.40 -21.71 9.98
CA GLN A 38 17.33 -20.94 10.82
C GLN A 38 18.80 -20.75 10.36
N ASN A 39 19.22 -21.35 9.25
CA ASN A 39 20.60 -21.23 8.75
C ASN A 39 20.87 -19.89 8.05
N TRP A 40 19.84 -19.07 7.84
CA TRP A 40 19.91 -17.78 7.15
C TRP A 40 19.34 -16.69 8.04
N ALA A 41 19.99 -15.53 8.07
CA ALA A 41 19.40 -14.35 8.67
C ALA A 41 18.16 -13.95 7.87
N SER A 42 17.03 -13.77 8.54
CA SER A 42 15.78 -13.32 7.92
C SER A 42 15.74 -11.80 7.73
N ASN A 43 14.78 -11.37 6.93
CA ASN A 43 14.57 -9.97 6.59
C ASN A 43 13.76 -9.19 7.64
N ASP A 44 13.18 -9.83 8.66
CA ASP A 44 12.36 -9.22 9.72
C ASP A 44 13.05 -8.04 10.44
N ARG A 45 14.33 -8.17 10.79
CA ARG A 45 15.08 -7.07 11.40
C ARG A 45 15.37 -5.94 10.42
N MET A 46 15.53 -6.27 9.13
CA MET A 46 15.74 -5.29 8.06
C MET A 46 14.44 -4.57 7.72
N GLU A 47 13.30 -5.26 7.67
CA GLU A 47 11.95 -4.70 7.55
C GLU A 47 11.74 -3.60 8.60
N TYR A 48 11.93 -3.94 9.88
CA TYR A 48 11.79 -3.01 11.00
C TYR A 48 12.64 -1.74 10.84
N LEU A 49 13.90 -1.88 10.44
CA LEU A 49 14.78 -0.73 10.19
C LEU A 49 14.34 0.05 8.94
N GLY A 50 13.95 -0.67 7.90
CA GLY A 50 13.56 -0.15 6.59
C GLY A 50 12.35 0.75 6.65
N ASP A 51 11.32 0.35 7.40
CA ASP A 51 10.11 1.16 7.66
C ASP A 51 10.49 2.51 8.29
N SER A 52 11.33 2.50 9.33
CA SER A 52 11.76 3.73 10.00
C SER A 52 12.57 4.65 9.07
N VAL A 53 13.47 4.07 8.27
CA VAL A 53 14.31 4.81 7.31
C VAL A 53 13.46 5.40 6.18
N LEU A 54 12.55 4.62 5.61
CA LEU A 54 11.60 5.07 4.60
C LEU A 54 10.72 6.20 5.13
N SER A 55 10.13 6.01 6.31
CA SER A 55 9.29 7.00 6.98
C SER A 55 10.02 8.32 7.18
N LEU A 56 11.30 8.29 7.57
CA LEU A 56 12.14 9.49 7.70
C LEU A 56 12.40 10.15 6.33
N MET A 57 12.75 9.38 5.30
CA MET A 57 13.02 9.91 3.96
C MET A 57 11.79 10.59 3.35
N ILE A 58 10.62 9.97 3.46
CA ILE A 58 9.36 10.54 2.98
C ILE A 58 8.96 11.77 3.79
N ALA A 59 9.09 11.72 5.13
CA ALA A 59 8.83 12.89 5.98
C ALA A 59 9.74 14.07 5.63
N LYS A 60 11.05 13.82 5.46
CA LYS A 60 12.04 14.83 5.02
C LYS A 60 11.61 15.43 3.67
N LYS A 61 11.25 14.60 2.69
CA LYS A 61 10.80 15.07 1.37
C LYS A 61 9.56 15.96 1.48
N HIS A 62 8.53 15.52 2.21
CA HIS A 62 7.28 16.27 2.35
C HIS A 62 7.48 17.58 3.08
N TYR A 63 8.27 17.60 4.17
CA TYR A 63 8.56 18.80 4.93
C TYR A 63 9.15 19.93 4.07
N PHE A 64 10.10 19.59 3.19
CA PHE A 64 10.72 20.59 2.29
C PHE A 64 9.89 20.90 1.05
N ALA A 65 9.11 19.93 0.54
CA ALA A 65 8.31 20.12 -0.68
C ALA A 65 7.02 20.91 -0.43
N TYR A 66 6.45 20.82 0.78
CA TYR A 66 5.11 21.34 1.09
C TYR A 66 5.11 22.19 2.38
N PRO A 67 5.76 23.37 2.38
CA PRO A 67 5.93 24.19 3.59
C PRO A 67 4.61 24.72 4.17
N ASP A 68 3.55 24.79 3.36
CA ASP A 68 2.25 25.33 3.75
C ASP A 68 1.28 24.28 4.33
N LEU A 69 1.64 22.99 4.27
CA LEU A 69 0.79 21.92 4.79
C LEU A 69 0.89 21.83 6.31
N SER A 70 -0.24 21.54 6.96
CA SER A 70 -0.26 21.31 8.40
C SER A 70 0.45 20.01 8.78
N SER A 71 0.84 19.89 10.05
CA SER A 71 1.42 18.64 10.59
C SER A 71 0.50 17.42 10.36
N LYS A 72 -0.82 17.62 10.43
CA LYS A 72 -1.80 16.57 10.15
C LYS A 72 -1.77 16.17 8.68
N ASP A 73 -1.81 17.13 7.77
CA ASP A 73 -1.82 16.85 6.32
C ASP A 73 -0.51 16.17 5.88
N LEU A 74 0.63 16.58 6.44
CA LEU A 74 1.92 15.92 6.20
C LEU A 74 1.93 14.48 6.74
N THR A 75 1.28 14.23 7.88
CA THR A 75 1.15 12.89 8.46
C THR A 75 0.29 11.98 7.59
N ASP A 76 -0.86 12.49 7.12
CA ASP A 76 -1.77 11.76 6.23
C ASP A 76 -1.11 11.49 4.85
N LEU A 77 -0.36 12.46 4.33
CA LEU A 77 0.39 12.29 3.08
C LEU A 77 1.57 11.32 3.24
N ARG A 78 2.26 11.34 4.39
CA ARG A 78 3.34 10.38 4.67
C ARG A 78 2.78 8.97 4.78
N SER A 79 1.73 8.77 5.57
CA SER A 79 1.20 7.42 5.87
C SER A 79 0.83 6.67 4.59
N ILE A 80 0.22 7.33 3.62
CA ILE A 80 -0.15 6.69 2.35
C ILE A 80 1.04 6.39 1.43
N ASN A 81 2.16 7.10 1.59
CA ASN A 81 3.36 6.88 0.78
C ASN A 81 4.29 5.82 1.37
N VAL A 82 4.01 5.35 2.58
CA VAL A 82 4.82 4.34 3.30
C VAL A 82 3.97 3.15 3.76
N ASP A 83 2.71 3.06 3.34
CA ASP A 83 1.86 1.95 3.74
C ASP A 83 2.14 0.67 2.95
N THR A 84 1.56 -0.43 3.45
CA THR A 84 1.76 -1.76 2.90
C THR A 84 1.29 -1.88 1.46
N GLU A 85 0.19 -1.20 1.07
CA GLU A 85 -0.31 -1.29 -0.30
C GLU A 85 0.64 -0.57 -1.27
N LYS A 86 1.09 0.64 -0.90
CA LYS A 86 2.03 1.42 -1.68
C LYS A 86 3.33 0.64 -1.94
N LEU A 87 3.86 -0.03 -0.92
CA LEU A 87 5.10 -0.81 -1.04
C LEU A 87 4.86 -2.15 -1.75
N ALA A 88 3.73 -2.82 -1.53
CA ALA A 88 3.38 -4.03 -2.26
C ALA A 88 3.24 -3.79 -3.77
N ARG A 89 2.72 -2.63 -4.18
CA ARG A 89 2.68 -2.20 -5.59
C ARG A 89 4.08 -2.06 -6.18
N VAL A 90 5.04 -1.53 -5.41
CA VAL A 90 6.44 -1.45 -5.82
C VAL A 90 7.03 -2.84 -6.04
N ALA A 91 6.82 -3.77 -5.10
CA ALA A 91 7.31 -5.14 -5.23
C ALA A 91 6.76 -5.89 -6.45
N ILE A 92 5.50 -5.63 -6.83
CA ILE A 92 4.90 -6.18 -8.04
C ILE A 92 5.44 -5.53 -9.30
N LYS A 93 5.54 -4.19 -9.33
CA LYS A 93 6.03 -3.41 -10.47
C LYS A 93 7.39 -3.91 -10.94
N TYR A 94 8.28 -4.22 -9.99
CA TYR A 94 9.63 -4.69 -10.27
C TYR A 94 9.81 -6.21 -10.12
N ASN A 95 8.72 -6.97 -9.96
CA ASN A 95 8.74 -8.42 -9.81
C ASN A 95 9.66 -8.93 -8.68
N LEU A 96 9.83 -8.16 -7.61
CA LEU A 96 10.72 -8.50 -6.48
C LEU A 96 10.34 -9.82 -5.80
N HIS A 97 9.04 -10.12 -5.76
CA HIS A 97 8.50 -11.35 -5.20
C HIS A 97 9.02 -12.62 -5.88
N ASN A 98 9.40 -12.57 -7.15
CA ASN A 98 9.97 -13.72 -7.87
C ASN A 98 11.38 -14.07 -7.37
N HIS A 99 12.05 -13.12 -6.71
CA HIS A 99 13.37 -13.30 -6.14
C HIS A 99 13.32 -13.57 -4.63
N LEU A 100 12.14 -13.55 -4.02
CA LEU A 100 11.97 -13.84 -2.60
C LEU A 100 12.19 -15.32 -2.31
N ARG A 101 13.02 -15.60 -1.33
CA ARG A 101 13.09 -16.94 -0.73
C ARG A 101 12.04 -17.05 0.37
N CYS A 102 10.96 -17.77 0.09
CA CYS A 102 9.90 -18.02 1.06
C CYS A 102 9.33 -19.43 0.92
N GLN A 103 8.78 -19.95 2.01
CA GLN A 103 8.01 -21.20 2.03
C GLN A 103 6.51 -20.94 2.20
N ILE A 104 6.07 -19.68 2.07
CA ILE A 104 4.66 -19.30 2.16
C ILE A 104 3.93 -19.79 0.91
N GLN A 105 2.89 -20.59 1.12
CA GLN A 105 1.93 -20.95 0.08
C GLN A 105 0.53 -20.51 0.51
N PRO A 106 -0.32 -20.02 -0.42
CA PRO A 106 -0.07 -19.80 -1.84
C PRO A 106 0.32 -18.34 -2.15
N LEU A 107 1.61 -17.97 -2.08
CA LEU A 107 2.04 -16.58 -2.31
C LEU A 107 1.68 -16.09 -3.73
N ASN A 108 1.89 -16.92 -4.76
CA ASN A 108 1.63 -16.53 -6.14
C ASN A 108 0.15 -16.22 -6.39
N GLU A 109 -0.78 -16.99 -5.82
CA GLU A 109 -2.22 -16.71 -5.93
C GLU A 109 -2.58 -15.39 -5.25
N GLN A 110 -2.00 -15.11 -4.08
CA GLN A 110 -2.20 -13.85 -3.37
C GLN A 110 -1.65 -12.65 -4.16
N VAL A 111 -0.49 -12.81 -4.80
CA VAL A 111 0.11 -11.80 -5.68
C VAL A 111 -0.79 -11.52 -6.88
N GLU A 112 -1.30 -12.53 -7.58
CA GLU A 112 -2.14 -12.33 -8.76
C GLU A 112 -3.54 -11.77 -8.41
N LYS A 113 -4.11 -12.19 -7.28
CA LYS A 113 -5.33 -11.58 -6.75
C LYS A 113 -5.12 -10.09 -6.46
N PHE A 114 -4.00 -9.73 -5.83
CA PHE A 114 -3.68 -8.34 -5.54
C PHE A 114 -3.40 -7.56 -6.83
N ARG A 115 -2.61 -8.09 -7.77
CA ARG A 115 -2.35 -7.50 -9.10
C ARG A 115 -3.64 -7.21 -9.87
N SER A 116 -4.61 -8.13 -9.82
CA SER A 116 -5.90 -7.93 -10.50
C SER A 116 -6.71 -6.83 -9.81
N ALA A 117 -6.73 -6.82 -8.47
CA ALA A 117 -7.47 -5.82 -7.70
C ALA A 117 -6.90 -4.39 -7.85
N THR A 118 -5.59 -4.23 -8.08
CA THR A 118 -4.99 -2.90 -8.28
C THR A 118 -5.41 -2.23 -9.59
N LEU A 119 -5.98 -2.96 -10.55
CA LEU A 119 -6.50 -2.40 -11.80
C LEU A 119 -7.71 -1.48 -11.57
N GLU A 120 -8.52 -1.75 -10.55
CA GLU A 120 -9.64 -0.90 -10.15
C GLU A 120 -9.16 0.40 -9.46
N TYR A 121 -7.96 0.38 -8.89
CA TYR A 121 -7.40 1.47 -8.09
C TYR A 121 -6.00 1.83 -8.62
N PRO A 122 -5.90 2.66 -9.68
CA PRO A 122 -4.64 2.83 -10.41
C PRO A 122 -3.51 3.41 -9.55
N LEU A 123 -3.84 4.31 -8.60
CA LEU A 123 -2.85 4.92 -7.71
C LEU A 123 -2.82 4.23 -6.34
N HIS A 124 -3.98 4.15 -5.67
CA HIS A 124 -4.12 3.59 -4.33
C HIS A 124 -5.58 3.25 -4.02
N SER A 125 -5.84 2.20 -3.25
CA SER A 125 -7.21 1.76 -2.92
C SER A 125 -7.79 2.41 -1.67
N LEU A 126 -6.94 3.09 -0.88
CA LEU A 126 -7.30 3.67 0.42
C LEU A 126 -7.92 2.60 1.37
N GLY A 127 -7.31 1.42 1.38
CA GLY A 127 -7.72 0.29 2.22
C GLY A 127 -8.86 -0.56 1.67
N CYS A 128 -9.31 -0.32 0.42
CA CYS A 128 -10.28 -1.19 -0.27
C CYS A 128 -9.68 -2.52 -0.76
N ILE A 129 -8.36 -2.70 -0.76
CA ILE A 129 -7.70 -3.98 -1.06
C ILE A 129 -6.76 -4.37 0.08
N ASN A 130 -6.55 -5.69 0.25
CA ASN A 130 -5.65 -6.23 1.27
C ASN A 130 -4.38 -6.77 0.59
N PRO A 131 -3.25 -6.03 0.61
CA PRO A 131 -1.99 -6.50 0.03
C PRO A 131 -1.38 -7.65 0.84
N PRO A 132 -0.67 -8.60 0.21
CA PRO A 132 0.16 -9.57 0.93
C PRO A 132 1.31 -8.83 1.61
N LYS A 133 1.33 -8.82 2.95
CA LYS A 133 2.30 -8.04 3.77
C LYS A 133 3.76 -8.28 3.35
N VAL A 134 4.10 -9.53 3.04
CA VAL A 134 5.43 -9.93 2.57
C VAL A 134 5.96 -9.12 1.38
N LEU A 135 5.09 -8.57 0.54
CA LEU A 135 5.51 -7.73 -0.57
C LEU A 135 6.04 -6.37 -0.10
N ALA A 136 5.42 -5.77 0.90
CA ALA A 136 5.92 -4.54 1.52
C ALA A 136 7.23 -4.81 2.28
N ASP A 137 7.26 -5.91 3.03
CA ASP A 137 8.40 -6.27 3.89
C ASP A 137 9.71 -6.39 3.11
N ILE A 138 9.66 -6.92 1.88
CA ILE A 138 10.85 -7.04 1.01
C ILE A 138 11.35 -5.67 0.57
N VAL A 139 10.45 -4.73 0.28
CA VAL A 139 10.83 -3.38 -0.13
C VAL A 139 11.48 -2.65 1.04
N GLU A 140 10.91 -2.76 2.24
CA GLU A 140 11.48 -2.19 3.47
C GLU A 140 12.84 -2.81 3.77
N ALA A 141 12.94 -4.14 3.70
CA ALA A 141 14.20 -4.84 3.92
C ALA A 141 15.27 -4.46 2.89
N LEU A 142 14.91 -4.25 1.62
CA LEU A 142 15.82 -3.75 0.59
C LEU A 142 16.32 -2.34 0.92
N ILE A 143 15.42 -1.44 1.36
CA ILE A 143 15.79 -0.09 1.80
C ILE A 143 16.80 -0.17 2.95
N ALA A 144 16.56 -1.02 3.94
CA ALA A 144 17.49 -1.22 5.05
C ALA A 144 18.83 -1.82 4.62
N ALA A 145 18.84 -2.78 3.69
CA ALA A 145 20.06 -3.36 3.16
C ALA A 145 20.94 -2.31 2.48
N ILE A 146 20.37 -1.44 1.64
CA ILE A 146 21.08 -0.33 1.01
C ILE A 146 21.58 0.66 2.08
N TYR A 147 20.72 1.00 3.05
CA TYR A 147 21.06 1.91 4.14
C TYR A 147 22.23 1.42 4.99
N ILE A 148 22.30 0.13 5.29
CA ILE A 148 23.43 -0.47 6.01
C ILE A 148 24.69 -0.46 5.13
N ASP A 149 24.58 -0.89 3.87
CA ASP A 149 25.72 -1.03 2.95
C ASP A 149 26.37 0.33 2.58
N CYS A 150 25.57 1.39 2.57
CA CYS A 150 26.04 2.76 2.32
C CYS A 150 26.54 3.47 3.60
N ASN A 151 26.73 2.75 4.71
CA ASN A 151 27.14 3.27 6.02
C ASN A 151 26.15 4.33 6.56
N PHE A 152 24.86 3.99 6.53
CA PHE A 152 23.76 4.77 7.11
C PHE A 152 23.56 6.15 6.46
N SER A 153 23.90 6.28 5.18
CA SER A 153 23.69 7.53 4.42
C SER A 153 22.28 7.62 3.86
N ILE A 154 21.45 8.45 4.51
CA ILE A 154 20.07 8.73 4.04
C ILE A 154 20.04 9.26 2.60
N ASP A 155 20.98 10.11 2.22
CA ASP A 155 20.96 10.71 0.88
C ASP A 155 21.33 9.68 -0.20
N ILE A 156 22.30 8.79 0.04
CA ILE A 156 22.62 7.69 -0.90
C ILE A 156 21.45 6.71 -0.99
N THR A 157 20.87 6.31 0.15
CA THR A 157 19.69 5.43 0.17
C THR A 157 18.54 6.04 -0.61
N TRP A 158 18.23 7.32 -0.38
CA TRP A 158 17.17 8.03 -1.11
C TRP A 158 17.43 8.05 -2.61
N GLN A 159 18.67 8.35 -3.04
CA GLN A 159 19.00 8.37 -4.47
C GLN A 159 18.80 7.01 -5.13
N ALA A 160 19.09 5.91 -4.42
CA ALA A 160 18.90 4.56 -4.92
C ALA A 160 17.42 4.15 -5.05
N VAL A 161 16.54 4.64 -4.16
CA VAL A 161 15.16 4.13 -4.07
C VAL A 161 14.08 5.10 -4.57
N LYS A 162 14.40 6.39 -4.75
CA LYS A 162 13.41 7.43 -5.12
C LYS A 162 12.61 7.11 -6.39
N ASP A 163 13.25 6.50 -7.39
CA ASP A 163 12.66 6.18 -8.69
C ASP A 163 11.85 4.87 -8.60
N MET A 164 12.34 3.93 -7.78
CA MET A 164 11.62 2.72 -7.42
C MET A 164 10.27 3.06 -6.75
N LEU A 165 10.23 4.06 -5.87
CA LEU A 165 9.02 4.46 -5.14
C LEU A 165 7.99 5.23 -6.00
N GLN A 166 8.31 5.62 -7.25
CA GLN A 166 7.38 6.37 -8.09
C GLN A 166 6.23 5.52 -8.67
N PRO A 167 5.03 6.10 -8.85
CA PRO A 167 4.67 7.50 -8.53
C PRO A 167 4.36 7.69 -7.04
N LEU A 168 4.86 8.77 -6.43
CA LEU A 168 4.45 9.15 -5.06
C LEU A 168 3.09 9.85 -5.09
N ILE A 169 2.30 9.64 -4.05
CA ILE A 169 1.05 10.37 -3.84
C ILE A 169 1.43 11.77 -3.36
N THR A 170 0.92 12.78 -4.06
CA THR A 170 1.09 14.21 -3.79
C THR A 170 -0.19 14.78 -3.19
N PRO A 171 -0.17 15.99 -2.59
CA PRO A 171 -1.38 16.66 -2.12
C PRO A 171 -2.48 16.77 -3.20
N GLU A 172 -2.08 16.97 -4.46
CA GLU A 172 -3.00 17.11 -5.60
C GLU A 172 -3.66 15.79 -5.98
N THR A 173 -2.96 14.67 -5.78
CA THR A 173 -3.44 13.32 -6.11
C THR A 173 -4.01 12.57 -4.91
N LEU A 174 -3.91 13.14 -3.71
CA LEU A 174 -4.37 12.50 -2.49
C LEU A 174 -5.90 12.46 -2.46
N GLU A 175 -6.44 11.25 -2.55
CA GLU A 175 -7.89 11.04 -2.43
C GLU A 175 -8.35 10.96 -0.98
N ILE A 176 -9.59 11.37 -0.76
CA ILE A 176 -10.26 11.29 0.55
C ILE A 176 -10.67 9.84 0.81
N GLN A 177 -10.38 9.34 2.01
CA GLN A 177 -10.77 8.02 2.50
C GLN A 177 -12.26 7.71 2.23
N PRO A 178 -12.62 6.50 1.76
CA PRO A 178 -13.98 6.16 1.33
C PRO A 178 -15.06 6.50 2.37
N VAL A 179 -14.81 6.16 3.64
CA VAL A 179 -15.73 6.43 4.77
C VAL A 179 -15.98 7.93 4.93
N THR A 180 -14.92 8.74 4.89
CA THR A 180 -15.02 10.21 4.98
C THR A 180 -15.73 10.78 3.75
N LYS A 181 -15.41 10.27 2.55
CA LYS A 181 -15.97 10.70 1.27
C LYS A 181 -17.49 10.56 1.25
N ILE A 182 -18.03 9.41 1.67
CA ILE A 182 -19.48 9.21 1.73
C ILE A 182 -20.14 10.04 2.85
N MET A 183 -19.51 10.16 4.02
CA MET A 183 -20.05 11.00 5.10
C MET A 183 -20.21 12.46 4.67
N GLN A 184 -19.20 13.03 4.00
CA GLN A 184 -19.26 14.39 3.46
C GLN A 184 -20.32 14.53 2.36
N LEU A 185 -20.45 13.54 1.47
CA LEU A 185 -21.48 13.55 0.43
C LEU A 185 -22.90 13.55 1.02
N CYS A 186 -23.17 12.66 1.99
CA CYS A 186 -24.46 12.59 2.67
C CYS A 186 -24.76 13.88 3.43
N GLN A 187 -23.78 14.42 4.15
CA GLN A 187 -23.93 15.69 4.88
C GLN A 187 -24.30 16.85 3.94
N LYS A 188 -23.58 16.99 2.82
CA LYS A 188 -23.84 18.04 1.81
C LYS A 188 -25.26 17.95 1.23
N ASN A 189 -25.78 16.74 1.08
CA ASN A 189 -27.12 16.48 0.52
C ASN A 189 -28.21 16.29 1.60
N LYS A 190 -27.90 16.54 2.88
CA LYS A 190 -28.82 16.35 4.02
C LYS A 190 -29.40 14.92 4.13
N LEU A 191 -28.64 13.93 3.71
CA LEU A 191 -28.98 12.50 3.81
C LEU A 191 -28.42 11.93 5.12
N LYS A 192 -29.15 11.01 5.76
CA LYS A 192 -28.67 10.29 6.95
C LYS A 192 -27.97 9.01 6.54
N ILE A 193 -26.69 8.88 6.87
CA ILE A 193 -25.91 7.65 6.63
C ILE A 193 -25.74 6.85 7.93
N ASN A 194 -25.86 5.52 7.81
CA ASN A 194 -25.46 4.57 8.84
C ASN A 194 -24.62 3.45 8.20
N ILE A 195 -23.50 3.10 8.82
CA ILE A 195 -22.64 2.00 8.38
C ILE A 195 -22.72 0.91 9.46
N VAL A 196 -23.37 -0.19 9.13
CA VAL A 196 -23.64 -1.30 10.06
C VAL A 196 -22.55 -2.35 9.94
N ASP A 197 -22.01 -2.74 11.09
CA ASP A 197 -21.00 -3.78 11.23
C ASP A 197 -21.67 -5.16 11.36
N ASN A 198 -21.54 -5.99 10.32
CA ASN A 198 -22.01 -7.37 10.30
C ASN A 198 -20.83 -8.37 10.26
N TRP A 199 -19.66 -7.96 10.75
CA TRP A 199 -18.41 -8.70 10.60
C TRP A 199 -18.46 -10.13 11.17
N ASP A 200 -19.08 -10.30 12.34
CA ASP A 200 -19.09 -11.61 13.00
C ASP A 200 -20.02 -12.62 12.31
N LYS A 201 -21.02 -12.13 11.57
CA LYS A 201 -22.02 -12.97 10.89
C LYS A 201 -21.65 -13.28 9.44
N ALA A 202 -21.19 -12.26 8.71
CA ALA A 202 -21.02 -12.34 7.26
C ALA A 202 -19.70 -11.73 6.76
N LYS A 203 -18.79 -11.31 7.66
CA LYS A 203 -17.52 -10.66 7.28
C LYS A 203 -17.73 -9.43 6.37
N GLU A 204 -18.81 -8.70 6.64
CA GLU A 204 -19.28 -7.59 5.82
C GLU A 204 -19.61 -6.34 6.63
N PHE A 205 -19.66 -5.21 5.94
CA PHE A 205 -20.33 -3.99 6.38
C PHE A 205 -21.44 -3.64 5.39
N GLU A 206 -22.51 -3.06 5.89
CA GLU A 206 -23.64 -2.60 5.07
C GLU A 206 -23.93 -1.12 5.31
N CYS A 207 -24.04 -0.36 4.23
CA CYS A 207 -24.31 1.07 4.27
C CYS A 207 -25.79 1.33 3.98
N PHE A 208 -26.42 2.08 4.88
CA PHE A 208 -27.79 2.56 4.76
C PHE A 208 -27.81 4.08 4.59
N VAL A 209 -28.61 4.57 3.65
CA VAL A 209 -28.86 6.01 3.46
C VAL A 209 -30.36 6.25 3.54
N ASP A 210 -30.78 7.15 4.44
CA ASP A 210 -32.18 7.42 4.79
C ASP A 210 -32.98 6.15 5.11
N GLY A 211 -32.34 5.20 5.80
CA GLY A 211 -32.94 3.93 6.23
C GLY A 211 -33.02 2.85 5.15
N LYS A 212 -32.57 3.12 3.91
CA LYS A 212 -32.53 2.12 2.83
C LYS A 212 -31.12 1.56 2.68
N SER A 213 -31.00 0.24 2.54
CA SER A 213 -29.73 -0.39 2.18
C SER A 213 -29.31 0.07 0.79
N VAL A 214 -28.05 0.49 0.67
CA VAL A 214 -27.51 1.07 -0.57
C VAL A 214 -26.36 0.25 -1.12
N ALA A 215 -25.49 -0.24 -0.24
CA ALA A 215 -24.34 -1.03 -0.65
C ALA A 215 -23.80 -1.89 0.50
N LYS A 216 -23.06 -2.93 0.13
CA LYS A 216 -22.31 -3.78 1.03
C LYS A 216 -20.83 -3.81 0.64
N GLY A 217 -19.99 -4.15 1.60
CA GLY A 217 -18.58 -4.41 1.40
C GLY A 217 -18.13 -5.61 2.21
N GLU A 218 -17.48 -6.55 1.55
CA GLU A 218 -17.04 -7.82 2.15
C GLU A 218 -15.52 -7.94 2.11
N SER A 219 -14.95 -8.61 3.11
CA SER A 219 -13.54 -8.99 3.14
C SER A 219 -13.34 -10.20 4.03
N SER A 220 -12.67 -11.23 3.54
CA SER A 220 -12.42 -12.45 4.34
C SER A 220 -11.30 -12.29 5.37
N GLN A 221 -10.45 -11.27 5.22
CA GLN A 221 -9.19 -11.17 5.97
C GLN A 221 -9.09 -9.93 6.86
N ASN A 222 -9.72 -8.82 6.47
CA ASN A 222 -9.54 -7.53 7.14
C ASN A 222 -10.86 -6.78 7.29
N LYS A 223 -11.20 -6.44 8.54
CA LYS A 223 -12.44 -5.76 8.94
C LYS A 223 -12.55 -4.35 8.38
N ASP A 224 -11.46 -3.58 8.42
CA ASP A 224 -11.42 -2.22 7.90
C ASP A 224 -11.53 -2.21 6.37
N THR A 225 -10.97 -3.22 5.68
CA THR A 225 -11.17 -3.37 4.23
C THR A 225 -12.64 -3.57 3.86
N ALA A 226 -13.38 -4.42 4.58
CA ALA A 226 -14.81 -4.59 4.35
C ALA A 226 -15.57 -3.27 4.54
N ARG A 227 -15.24 -2.52 5.60
CA ARG A 227 -15.81 -1.21 5.89
C ARG A 227 -15.54 -0.19 4.78
N ASN A 228 -14.29 -0.10 4.31
CA ASN A 228 -13.89 0.84 3.27
C ASN A 228 -14.55 0.51 1.92
N ARG A 229 -14.66 -0.78 1.58
CA ARG A 229 -15.43 -1.23 0.41
C ARG A 229 -16.91 -0.85 0.49
N ALA A 230 -17.55 -1.07 1.64
CA ALA A 230 -18.95 -0.73 1.82
C ALA A 230 -19.17 0.78 1.62
N ALA A 231 -18.30 1.60 2.20
CA ALA A 231 -18.35 3.05 2.04
C ALA A 231 -18.07 3.50 0.60
N TYR A 232 -17.11 2.89 -0.09
CA TYR A 232 -16.79 3.16 -1.49
C TYR A 232 -17.99 2.83 -2.40
N ASN A 233 -18.52 1.61 -2.29
CA ASN A 233 -19.69 1.18 -3.06
C ASN A 233 -20.92 2.05 -2.79
N ALA A 234 -21.13 2.44 -1.53
CA ALA A 234 -22.22 3.34 -1.15
C ALA A 234 -22.05 4.73 -1.78
N TYR A 235 -20.82 5.25 -1.83
CA TYR A 235 -20.53 6.53 -2.46
C TYR A 235 -20.90 6.54 -3.94
N GLU A 236 -20.46 5.54 -4.70
CA GLU A 236 -20.79 5.41 -6.12
C GLU A 236 -22.30 5.32 -6.34
N GLN A 237 -23.00 4.49 -5.57
CA GLN A 237 -24.44 4.33 -5.68
C GLN A 237 -25.23 5.60 -5.32
N VAL A 238 -24.79 6.34 -4.29
CA VAL A 238 -25.45 7.60 -3.89
C VAL A 238 -25.25 8.68 -4.95
N ILE A 239 -24.06 8.77 -5.56
CA ILE A 239 -23.81 9.69 -6.69
C ILE A 239 -24.73 9.38 -7.85
N GLU A 240 -24.83 8.10 -8.24
CA GLU A 240 -25.71 7.68 -9.34
C GLU A 240 -27.17 8.05 -9.05
N ASN A 241 -27.66 7.77 -7.84
CA ASN A 241 -29.00 8.12 -7.40
C ASN A 241 -29.27 9.64 -7.44
N LEU A 242 -28.28 10.47 -7.10
CA LEU A 242 -28.40 11.93 -7.15
C LEU A 242 -28.41 12.46 -8.60
N ARG A 243 -27.61 11.85 -9.49
CA ARG A 243 -27.61 12.19 -10.92
C ARG A 243 -28.98 11.91 -11.55
N MET A 244 -29.54 10.72 -11.31
CA MET A 244 -30.86 10.33 -11.83
C MET A 244 -31.99 11.25 -11.37
N LYS A 245 -31.96 11.71 -10.11
CA LYS A 245 -32.96 12.67 -9.59
C LYS A 245 -32.91 14.05 -10.23
N THR A 246 -31.75 14.44 -10.76
CA THR A 246 -31.58 15.75 -11.42
C THR A 246 -32.17 15.71 -12.83
N THR A 247 -31.90 14.64 -13.58
CA THR A 247 -32.42 14.46 -14.95
C THR A 247 -33.95 14.38 -15.00
N VAL A 248 -34.61 13.82 -13.98
CA VAL A 248 -36.08 13.68 -13.92
C VAL A 248 -36.79 15.01 -13.59
N LYS A 249 -36.08 16.01 -13.05
CA LYS A 249 -36.67 17.33 -12.76
C LYS A 249 -36.63 18.31 -13.93
N ASP A 250 -35.86 17.99 -14.96
CA ASP A 250 -35.70 18.82 -16.17
C ASP A 250 -36.61 18.37 -17.32
N HIS A 251 -37.64 17.55 -17.05
CA HIS A 251 -38.70 17.13 -17.97
C HIS A 251 -40.07 17.39 -17.33
#